data_AF-A0A7Y1YLF0-F1
#
_entry.id   AF-A0A7Y1YLF0-F1
#
_cell.length_a   1.000
_cell.length_b   1.000
_cell.length_c   1.000
_cell.angle_alpha   90.00
_cell.angle_beta   90.00
_cell.angle_gamma   90.00
#
_symmetry.space_group_name_H-M   'P 1'
#
loop_
_entity.id
_entity.type
_entity.pdbx_description
1 polymer ?
#
loop_
_entity_poly.entity_id
_entity_poly.type
_entity_poly.pdbx_seq_one_letter_code
_entity_poly.pdbx_strand_id
1 'polypeptide(L)' 'MAATTGLAPDHVLITRTTMDEWRDIVYRMASVIEDVEQDLEVSSTLKDYTEAFVHLHQTAAAVARFRVEPVAVGD' A
#
# COMPACT_ATOMS: atom_id res chain seq x y z
N MET A 1 -12.43 26.72 9.88
CA MET A 1 -11.23 26.05 10.44
C MET A 1 -10.27 25.54 9.33
N ALA A 2 -10.74 25.14 8.13
CA ALA A 2 -9.85 24.77 7.01
C ALA A 2 -9.19 25.97 6.29
N ALA A 3 -9.86 27.11 6.17
CA ALA A 3 -9.34 28.28 5.45
C ALA A 3 -8.19 29.02 6.15
N THR A 4 -7.97 28.77 7.44
CA THR A 4 -6.97 29.47 8.27
C THR A 4 -5.54 28.94 8.09
N THR A 5 -5.35 27.83 7.39
CA THR A 5 -4.06 27.10 7.29
C THR A 5 -3.55 26.93 5.86
N GLY A 6 -4.20 27.54 4.85
CA GLY A 6 -3.76 27.48 3.45
C GLY A 6 -4.01 26.14 2.75
N LEU A 7 -4.75 25.23 3.38
CA LEU A 7 -5.15 23.95 2.79
C LEU A 7 -6.47 24.12 2.02
N ALA A 8 -6.55 23.50 0.84
CA ALA A 8 -7.80 23.41 0.11
C ALA A 8 -8.81 22.54 0.89
N PRO A 9 -10.14 22.68 0.65
CA PRO A 9 -11.16 21.95 1.39
C PRO A 9 -11.06 20.42 1.32
N ASP A 10 -10.40 19.90 0.29
CA ASP A 10 -10.16 18.48 0.00
C ASP A 10 -8.75 18.01 0.38
N HIS A 11 -7.92 18.89 0.94
CA HIS A 11 -6.59 18.53 1.41
C HIS A 11 -6.60 18.08 2.88
N VAL A 12 -5.85 17.03 3.19
CA VAL A 12 -5.64 16.53 4.55
C VAL A 12 -4.14 16.50 4.87
N LEU A 13 -3.80 16.77 6.13
CA LEU A 13 -2.43 16.56 6.63
C LEU A 13 -2.32 15.14 7.18
N ILE A 14 -1.21 14.49 6.84
CA ILE A 14 -0.85 13.17 7.34
C ILE A 14 0.56 13.23 7.91
N THR A 15 0.88 12.33 8.83
CA THR A 15 2.26 12.27 9.34
C THR A 15 3.21 11.75 8.27
N ARG A 16 4.49 12.16 8.35
CA ARG A 16 5.55 11.59 7.51
C ARG A 16 5.66 10.08 7.70
N THR A 17 5.55 9.59 8.93
CA THR A 17 5.57 8.16 9.26
C THR A 17 4.48 7.40 8.52
N THR A 18 3.24 7.89 8.56
CA THR A 18 2.11 7.30 7.81
C THR A 18 2.38 7.28 6.31
N MET A 19 2.98 8.34 5.76
CA MET A 19 3.34 8.39 4.34
C MET A 19 4.46 7.39 3.99
N ASP A 20 5.47 7.26 4.85
CA ASP A 20 6.56 6.30 4.67
C ASP A 20 6.04 4.86 4.76
N GLU A 21 5.16 4.54 5.71
CA GLU A 21 4.49 3.24 5.81
C GLU A 21 3.66 2.91 4.57
N TRP A 22 2.88 3.89 4.06
CA TRP A 22 2.12 3.73 2.83
C TRP A 22 3.04 3.40 1.65
N ARG A 23 4.11 4.18 1.50
CA ARG A 23 5.10 4.00 0.43
C ARG A 23 5.72 2.61 0.49
N ASP A 24 6.10 2.14 1.67
CA ASP A 24 6.70 0.82 1.85
C ASP A 24 5.73 -0.32 1.51
N ILE A 25 4.44 -0.18 1.87
CA ILE A 25 3.39 -1.14 1.50
C ILE A 25 3.23 -1.20 -0.02
N VAL A 26 3.19 -0.05 -0.69
CA VAL A 26 3.08 0.02 -2.16
C VAL A 26 4.29 -0.60 -2.84
N TYR A 27 5.50 -0.31 -2.36
CA TYR A 27 6.72 -0.91 -2.89
C TYR A 27 6.72 -2.44 -2.76
N ARG A 28 6.30 -2.96 -1.61
CA ARG A 28 6.19 -4.42 -1.41
C ARG A 28 5.16 -5.03 -2.35
N MET A 29 4.03 -4.37 -2.58
CA MET A 29 3.04 -4.86 -3.54
C MET A 29 3.60 -4.92 -4.97
N ALA A 30 4.32 -3.87 -5.39
CA ALA A 30 4.95 -3.85 -6.71
C ALA A 30 5.99 -4.98 -6.86
N SER A 31 6.85 -5.17 -5.85
CA SER A 31 7.85 -6.24 -5.84
C SER A 31 7.21 -7.63 -5.93
N VAL A 32 6.14 -7.88 -5.16
CA VAL A 32 5.47 -9.19 -5.18
C VAL A 32 4.78 -9.46 -6.50
N ILE A 33 4.27 -8.44 -7.18
CA ILE A 33 3.73 -8.59 -8.54
C ILE A 33 4.85 -9.02 -9.50
N GLU A 34 5.99 -8.32 -9.48
CA GLU A 34 7.15 -8.65 -10.31
C GLU A 34 7.66 -10.08 -10.05
N ASP A 35 7.81 -10.46 -8.79
CA ASP A 35 8.24 -11.81 -8.38
C ASP A 35 7.27 -12.88 -8.90
N VAL A 36 5.95 -12.65 -8.77
CA VAL A 36 4.93 -13.59 -9.25
C VAL A 36 4.91 -13.69 -10.78
N GLU A 37 5.04 -12.58 -11.49
CA GLU A 37 5.14 -12.57 -12.95
C GLU A 37 6.36 -13.39 -13.40
N GLN A 38 7.51 -13.17 -12.78
CA GLN A 38 8.74 -13.90 -13.07
C GLN A 38 8.62 -15.41 -12.75
N ASP A 39 8.07 -15.77 -11.59
CA ASP A 39 7.90 -17.17 -11.18
C ASP A 39 6.98 -17.92 -12.15
N LEU A 40 5.87 -17.31 -12.56
CA LEU A 40 4.89 -17.92 -13.46
C LEU A 40 5.38 -18.02 -14.92
N GLU A 41 6.25 -17.10 -15.36
CA GLU A 41 6.96 -17.21 -16.64
C GLU A 41 7.90 -18.42 -16.66
N VAL A 42 8.56 -18.73 -15.54
CA VAL A 42 9.49 -19.87 -15.41
C VAL A 42 8.75 -21.19 -15.24
N SER A 43 7.69 -21.21 -14.43
CA SER A 43 6.91 -22.41 -14.13
C SER A 43 5.44 -22.08 -13.84
N SER A 44 4.54 -22.74 -14.56
CA SER A 44 3.10 -22.49 -14.52
C SER A 44 2.31 -23.70 -14.01
N THR A 45 2.83 -24.43 -13.02
CA THR A 45 2.09 -25.54 -12.42
C THR A 45 0.99 -25.03 -11.48
N LEU A 46 0.00 -25.87 -11.18
CA LEU A 46 -1.05 -25.51 -10.21
C LEU A 46 -0.47 -25.10 -8.84
N LYS A 47 0.64 -25.73 -8.44
CA LYS A 47 1.33 -25.41 -7.20
C LYS A 47 1.89 -23.98 -7.25
N ASP A 48 2.57 -23.63 -8.33
CA ASP A 48 3.19 -22.30 -8.51
C ASP A 48 2.11 -21.21 -8.51
N TYR A 49 1.00 -21.42 -9.22
CA TYR A 49 -0.15 -20.51 -9.17
C TYR A 49 -0.74 -20.36 -7.76
N THR A 50 -0.79 -21.43 -6.98
CA THR A 50 -1.30 -21.40 -5.60
C THR A 50 -0.37 -20.60 -4.70
N GLU A 51 0.95 -20.82 -4.80
CA GLU A 51 1.97 -20.10 -4.02
C GLU A 51 1.98 -18.61 -4.39
N ALA A 52 1.96 -18.29 -5.68
CA ALA A 52 1.83 -16.93 -6.20
C ALA A 52 0.58 -16.21 -5.67
N PHE A 53 -0.57 -16.89 -5.70
CA PHE A 53 -1.82 -16.32 -5.17
C PHE A 53 -1.73 -16.03 -3.67
N VAL A 54 -1.13 -16.94 -2.89
CA VAL A 54 -0.94 -16.74 -1.45
C VAL A 54 -0.07 -15.51 -1.18
N HIS A 55 1.03 -15.34 -1.90
CA HIS A 55 1.94 -14.19 -1.76
C HIS A 55 1.23 -12.86 -2.12
N LEU A 56 0.51 -12.83 -3.24
CA LEU A 56 -0.28 -11.66 -3.64
C LEU A 56 -1.36 -11.33 -2.61
N HIS A 57 -2.10 -12.33 -2.15
CA HIS A 57 -3.19 -12.13 -1.19
C HIS A 57 -2.68 -11.59 0.15
N GLN A 58 -1.56 -12.12 0.67
CA GLN A 58 -0.98 -11.64 1.92
C GLN A 58 -0.54 -10.17 1.82
N THR A 59 0.05 -9.79 0.69
CA THR A 59 0.52 -8.42 0.46
C THR A 59 -0.64 -7.46 0.22
N ALA A 60 -1.65 -7.88 -0.56
CA ALA A 60 -2.88 -7.13 -0.78
C ALA A 60 -3.67 -6.93 0.53
N ALA A 61 -3.65 -7.89 1.45
CA ALA A 61 -4.29 -7.75 2.76
C ALA A 61 -3.64 -6.62 3.60
N ALA A 62 -2.34 -6.37 3.44
CA ALA A 62 -1.67 -5.24 4.09
C ALA A 62 -2.18 -3.90 3.53
N VAL A 63 -2.31 -3.79 2.21
CA VAL A 63 -2.93 -2.62 1.54
C VAL A 63 -4.37 -2.42 2.04
N ALA A 64 -5.18 -3.47 2.05
CA ALA A 64 -6.58 -3.41 2.45
C ALA A 64 -6.80 -3.01 3.92
N ARG A 65 -5.80 -3.23 4.79
CA ARG A 65 -5.83 -2.87 6.21
C ARG A 65 -5.24 -1.50 6.50
N PHE A 66 -4.46 -0.94 5.58
CA PHE A 66 -3.86 0.36 5.76
C PHE A 66 -4.94 1.45 5.86
N ARG A 67 -4.83 2.32 6.87
CA ARG A 67 -5.76 3.42 7.12
C ARG A 67 -4.93 4.69 7.30
N VAL A 68 -5.41 5.75 6.67
CA VAL A 68 -4.85 7.09 6.80
C VAL A 68 -5.81 7.88 7.67
N GLU A 69 -5.33 8.27 8.85
CA GLU A 69 -6.07 9.15 9.73
C GLU A 69 -5.55 10.58 9.56
N PRO A 70 -6.44 11.57 9.34
CA PRO A 70 -6.03 12.96 9.24
C PRO A 70 -5.49 13.46 10.58
N VAL A 71 -4.43 14.27 10.53
CA VAL A 71 -3.86 14.91 11.72
C VAL A 71 -4.43 16.31 11.88
N ALA A 72 -4.82 16.66 13.10
CA ALA A 72 -5.27 18.01 13.43
C ALA A 72 -4.12 19.02 13.25
N VAL A 73 -4.46 20.23 12.79
CA VAL A 73 -3.49 21.32 12.64
C VAL A 73 -3.47 22.16 13.91
N GLY A 74 -2.71 21.72 14.92
CA GLY A 74 -2.44 22.47 16.15
C GLY A 74 -3.61 22.58 17.15
N ASP A 75 -3.27 22.66 18.43
CA ASP A 75 -4.03 23.40 19.44
C ASP A 75 -3.55 24.86 19.44
#